data_AF-A0A3B4Y9V2-F1
#
_entry.id   AF-A0A3B4Y9V2-F1
#
_cell.length_a   1.000
_cell.length_b   1.000
_cell.length_c   1.000
_cell.angle_alpha   90.00
_cell.angle_beta   90.00
_cell.angle_gamma   90.00
#
_symmetry.space_group_name_H-M   'P 1'
#
loop_
_entity.id
_entity.type
_entity.pdbx_description
1 polymer ?
#
loop_
_entity_poly.entity_id
_entity_poly.type
_entity_poly.pdbx_seq_one_letter_code
_entity_poly.pdbx_strand_id
1 'polypeptide(L)' 'MRTITSDSGEEENVAVRRSESADAQGIDGLISFSSLSVFGRVNVIQLL' A
#
# COMPACT_ATOMS: atom_id res chain seq x y z
N MET A 1 -9.57 9.25 8.46
CA MET A 1 -10.26 8.57 7.34
C MET A 1 -10.29 9.51 6.16
N ARG A 2 -10.10 8.98 4.96
CA ARG A 2 -10.11 9.75 3.71
C ARG A 2 -10.98 9.01 2.69
N THR A 3 -11.85 9.74 2.01
CA THR A 3 -12.61 9.19 0.88
C THR A 3 -11.81 9.36 -0.40
N ILE A 4 -11.77 8.30 -1.21
CA ILE A 4 -11.17 8.32 -2.55
C ILE A 4 -12.29 8.03 -3.54
N THR A 5 -12.37 8.82 -4.60
CA THR A 5 -13.33 8.62 -5.69
C THR A 5 -12.58 8.09 -6.90
N SER A 6 -13.03 6.98 -7.47
CA SER A 6 -12.48 6.44 -8.71
C SER A 6 -12.86 7.31 -9.92
N ASP A 7 -12.19 7.10 -11.05
CA ASP A 7 -12.57 7.75 -12.32
C ASP A 7 -13.99 7.34 -12.80
N SER A 8 -14.50 6.19 -12.34
CA SER A 8 -15.88 5.74 -12.55
C SER A 8 -16.89 6.36 -11.59
N GLY A 9 -16.44 7.17 -10.60
CA GLY A 9 -17.29 7.82 -9.61
C GLY A 9 -17.59 6.98 -8.38
N GLU A 10 -16.94 5.83 -8.19
CA GLU A 10 -17.10 5.00 -7.00
C GLU A 10 -16.36 5.63 -5.81
N GLU A 11 -17.06 5.80 -4.69
CA GLU A 11 -16.50 6.37 -3.47
C GLU A 11 -16.10 5.27 -2.48
N GLU A 12 -14.83 5.24 -2.11
CA GLU A 12 -14.29 4.29 -1.13
C GLU A 12 -13.72 5.02 0.09
N ASN A 13 -14.08 4.53 1.28
CA ASN A 13 -13.63 5.11 2.54
C ASN A 13 -12.36 4.40 3.03
N VAL A 14 -11.23 5.11 2.95
CA VAL A 14 -9.91 4.55 3.25
C VAL A 14 -9.43 5.02 4.62
N ALA A 15 -9.11 4.04 5.47
CA ALA A 15 -8.48 4.26 6.75
C ALA A 15 -6.95 4.20 6.58
N VAL A 16 -6.28 5.33 6.76
CA VAL A 16 -4.81 5.40 6.76
C VAL A 16 -4.30 5.16 8.18
N ARG A 17 -3.43 4.17 8.34
CA ARG A 17 -2.70 3.89 9.58
C ARG A 17 -1.21 3.69 9.30
N ARG A 18 -0.39 3.74 10.35
CA ARG A 18 1.02 3.32 10.25
C ARG A 18 1.07 1.80 10.09
N SER A 19 1.94 1.33 9.20
CA SER A 19 2.21 -0.09 9.02
C SER A 19 2.91 -0.66 10.25
N GLU A 20 2.52 -1.88 10.61
CA GLU A 20 3.11 -2.67 11.69
C GLU A 20 3.86 -3.89 11.11
N SER A 21 4.67 -4.56 11.92
CA SER A 21 5.43 -5.74 11.46
C SER A 21 4.51 -6.86 10.93
N ALA A 22 3.31 -7.00 11.49
CA ALA A 22 2.31 -7.95 11.03
C ALA A 22 1.84 -7.70 9.58
N ASP A 23 1.98 -6.47 9.08
CA ASP A 23 1.58 -6.10 7.72
C ASP A 23 2.65 -6.43 6.67
N ALA A 24 3.86 -6.83 7.09
CA ALA A 24 5.00 -7.01 6.22
C ALA A 24 4.75 -8.01 5.08
N GLN A 25 4.10 -9.14 5.38
CA GLN A 25 3.77 -10.16 4.36
C GLN A 25 2.75 -9.64 3.33
N GLY A 26 1.78 -8.83 3.77
CA GLY A 26 0.81 -8.19 2.88
C GLY A 26 1.45 -7.14 1.97
N ILE A 27 2.38 -6.36 2.53
CA ILE A 27 3.15 -5.35 1.78
C ILE A 27 4.09 -6.01 0.78
N ASP A 28 4.77 -7.10 1.15
CA ASP A 28 5.65 -7.86 0.25
C ASP A 28 4.91 -8.34 -1.00
N GLY A 29 3.66 -8.80 -0.83
CA GLY A 29 2.79 -9.19 -1.94
C GLY A 29 2.40 -8.05 -2.89
N LEU A 30 2.51 -6.78 -2.45
CA LEU A 30 2.28 -5.61 -3.30
C LEU A 30 3.54 -5.20 -4.08
N ILE A 31 4.72 -5.69 -3.67
CA ILE A 31 6.00 -5.37 -4.29
C ILE A 31 6.25 -6.32 -5.47
N SER A 32 5.61 -6.02 -6.60
CA SER A 32 5.89 -6.67 -7.89
C SER A 32 6.69 -5.76 -8.81
N PHE A 33 7.21 -6.28 -9.93
CA PHE A 33 7.97 -5.49 -10.89
C PHE A 33 7.18 -4.27 -11.44
N SER A 34 5.85 -4.40 -11.53
CA SER A 34 4.96 -3.29 -11.93
C SER A 34 4.73 -2.27 -10.81
N SER A 35 4.91 -2.65 -9.55
CA SER A 35 4.76 -1.75 -8.40
C SER A 35 5.91 -0.75 -8.26
N LEU A 36 7.10 -1.08 -8.79
CA LEU A 36 8.29 -0.23 -8.75
C LEU A 36 8.10 1.11 -9.46
N SER A 37 7.27 1.15 -10.51
CA SER A 37 6.97 2.39 -11.24
C SER A 37 6.02 3.33 -10.48
N VAL A 38 5.24 2.79 -9.54
CA VAL A 38 4.23 3.53 -8.76
C VAL A 38 4.79 3.96 -7.41
N PHE A 39 5.45 3.05 -6.70
CA PHE A 39 5.95 3.30 -5.34
C PHE A 39 7.44 3.65 -5.29
N GLY A 40 8.17 3.51 -6.40
CA GLY A 40 9.63 3.62 -6.41
C GLY A 40 10.31 2.46 -5.68
N ARG A 41 11.55 2.66 -5.20
CA ARG A 41 12.22 1.67 -4.36
C ARG A 41 11.58 1.66 -2.97
N VAL A 42 10.73 0.67 -2.71
CA VAL A 42 10.20 0.40 -1.37
C VAL A 42 11.31 -0.22 -0.53
N ASN A 43 11.89 0.54 0.40
CA ASN A 43 12.84 0.02 1.38
C ASN A 43 12.05 -0.72 2.48
N VAL A 44 11.75 -1.99 2.25
CA VAL A 44 11.23 -2.87 3.29
C VAL A 44 12.39 -3.22 4.21
N ILE A 45 12.39 -2.67 5.42
CA ILE A 45 13.28 -3.15 6.47
C ILE A 45 12.66 -4.46 6.98
N GLN A 46 13.16 -5.60 6.50
CA GLN A 46 12.86 -6.89 7.10
C GLN A 46 13.52 -6.94 8.48
N LEU A 47 12.78 -6.55 9.53
CA LEU A 47 13.13 -6.97 10.89
C LEU A 47 12.70 -8.44 11.02
N LEU A 48 13.68 -9.33 10.84
CA LEU A 48 13.60 -10.73 11.24
C LEU A 48 13.38 -10.85 12.75
#